data_AF-A0AAU2VGU9-F1
#
_entry.id   AF-A0AAU2VGU9-F1
#
_cell.length_a   1.000
_cell.length_b   1.000
_cell.length_c   1.000
_cell.angle_alpha   90.00
_cell.angle_beta   90.00
_cell.angle_gamma   90.00
#
_symmetry.space_group_name_H-M   'P 1'
#
loop_
_entity.id
_entity.type
_entity.pdbx_description
1 polymer ?
#
loop_
_entity_poly.entity_id
_entity_poly.type
_entity_poly.pdbx_seq_one_letter_code
_entity_poly.pdbx_strand_id
1 'polypeptide(L)'
;MVNTWLGEPTSAVGPAPTRIKDPAVPTRPWTSSHDDETVRQYLSALREWASVDWPQVYDDLDTVLHGEQEMSHHAAGHSGGAPLRVRDDAEELAQRLRGALKLLTSRAVRDSAAEKYADIASLIKLADTLRAEELPGPRGSMGRLRGLAQVTLALTERLAEVGIVKGLVEC
;
A
#
# COMPACT_ATOMS: atom_id res chain seq x y z
N MET A 1 -60.10 11.74 7.03
CA MET A 1 -59.11 10.69 6.72
C MET A 1 -58.09 11.29 5.78
N VAL A 2 -56.85 11.28 6.21
CA VAL A 2 -55.68 11.89 5.55
C VAL A 2 -55.14 10.88 4.53
N ASN A 3 -54.70 11.33 3.36
CA ASN A 3 -53.55 10.72 2.70
C ASN A 3 -52.92 11.67 1.69
N THR A 4 -51.90 12.33 2.19
CA THR A 4 -50.80 13.00 1.48
C THR A 4 -49.97 11.93 0.77
N TRP A 5 -49.82 12.00 -0.55
CA TRP A 5 -48.81 11.25 -1.28
C TRP A 5 -47.63 12.18 -1.57
N LEU A 6 -46.47 11.82 -1.01
CA LEU A 6 -45.19 12.50 -1.17
C LEU A 6 -44.69 12.37 -2.61
N GLY A 7 -44.23 13.50 -3.15
CA GLY A 7 -43.42 13.55 -4.36
C GLY A 7 -42.05 12.88 -4.15
N GLU A 8 -41.56 12.30 -5.24
CA GLU A 8 -40.23 11.71 -5.36
C GLU A 8 -39.13 12.74 -5.04
N PRO A 9 -38.10 12.40 -4.25
CA PRO A 9 -36.91 13.22 -4.15
C PRO A 9 -36.04 13.00 -5.39
N THR A 10 -36.16 13.90 -6.37
CA THR A 10 -35.12 14.10 -7.38
C THR A 10 -33.81 14.47 -6.66
N SER A 11 -32.89 13.52 -6.56
CA SER A 11 -31.51 13.79 -6.12
C SER A 11 -30.82 14.65 -7.17
N ALA A 12 -30.94 15.97 -7.02
CA ALA A 12 -30.08 16.90 -7.72
C ALA A 12 -28.66 16.74 -7.17
N VAL A 13 -27.75 16.20 -7.99
CA VAL A 13 -26.31 16.25 -7.73
C VAL A 13 -25.88 17.72 -7.82
N GLY A 14 -25.89 18.40 -6.68
CA GLY A 14 -25.31 19.72 -6.57
C GLY A 14 -23.78 19.66 -6.77
N PRO A 15 -23.15 20.72 -7.30
CA PRO A 15 -21.70 20.76 -7.43
C PRO A 15 -21.05 20.58 -6.05
N ALA A 16 -19.93 19.86 -6.01
CA ALA A 16 -19.17 19.63 -4.78
C ALA A 16 -18.89 20.98 -4.07
N PRO A 17 -19.02 21.05 -2.74
CA PRO A 17 -18.80 22.29 -2.02
C PRO A 17 -17.35 22.75 -2.23
N THR A 18 -17.18 23.81 -3.01
CA THR A 18 -15.91 24.51 -3.14
C THR A 18 -15.62 25.18 -1.81
N ARG A 19 -14.54 24.77 -1.14
CA ARG A 19 -14.07 25.44 0.06
C ARG A 19 -13.67 26.87 -0.30
N ILE A 20 -14.55 27.83 -0.05
CA ILE A 20 -14.26 29.25 -0.20
C ILE A 20 -13.21 29.60 0.85
N LYS A 21 -12.05 30.06 0.39
CA LYS A 21 -10.96 30.48 1.27
C LYS A 21 -11.45 31.71 2.06
N ASP A 22 -11.69 31.53 3.35
CA ASP A 22 -12.06 32.61 4.25
C ASP A 22 -10.92 33.66 4.29
N PRO A 23 -11.17 34.90 3.84
CA PRO A 23 -10.16 35.95 3.81
C PRO A 23 -9.74 36.42 5.20
N ALA A 24 -10.51 36.11 6.25
CA ALA A 24 -10.20 36.44 7.63
C ALA A 24 -9.20 35.45 8.28
N VAL A 25 -8.97 34.28 7.67
CA VAL A 25 -7.96 33.32 8.14
C VAL A 25 -6.59 33.82 7.66
N PRO A 26 -5.67 34.20 8.57
CA PRO A 26 -4.34 34.61 8.18
C PRO A 26 -3.62 33.41 7.55
N THR A 27 -3.60 33.32 6.22
CA THR A 27 -2.68 32.41 5.55
C THR A 27 -1.32 33.04 5.61
N ARG A 28 -0.59 32.81 6.70
CA ARG A 28 0.87 32.95 6.67
C ARG A 28 1.33 32.00 5.58
N PRO A 29 1.86 32.50 4.44
CA PRO A 29 2.41 31.63 3.43
C PRO A 29 3.51 30.84 4.13
N TRP A 30 3.44 29.52 4.06
CA TRP A 30 4.56 28.72 4.50
C TRP A 30 5.73 29.05 3.57
N THR A 31 6.70 29.80 4.07
CA THR A 31 8.01 29.95 3.43
C THR A 31 8.84 28.76 3.85
N SER A 32 9.09 27.83 2.92
CA SER A 32 10.06 26.77 3.13
C SER A 32 11.43 27.38 3.42
N SER A 33 12.18 26.78 4.34
CA SER A 33 13.60 27.10 4.52
C SER A 33 14.48 26.60 3.36
N HIS A 34 13.88 25.88 2.42
CA HIS A 34 14.51 25.27 1.25
C HIS A 34 14.05 26.00 -0.01
N ASP A 35 14.90 26.05 -1.01
CA ASP A 35 14.57 26.60 -2.32
C ASP A 35 13.51 25.75 -3.05
N ASP A 36 12.87 26.36 -4.06
CA ASP A 36 11.75 25.76 -4.80
C ASP A 36 12.13 24.45 -5.52
N GLU A 37 13.38 24.28 -5.94
CA GLU A 37 13.84 23.06 -6.61
C GLU A 37 13.97 21.91 -5.61
N THR A 38 14.58 22.17 -4.45
CA THR A 38 14.65 21.23 -3.33
C THR A 38 13.25 20.83 -2.84
N VAL A 39 12.32 21.79 -2.72
CA VAL A 39 10.93 21.49 -2.35
C VAL A 39 10.25 20.63 -3.41
N ARG A 40 10.42 20.93 -4.71
CA ARG A 40 9.88 20.09 -5.79
C ARG A 40 10.49 18.69 -5.77
N GLN A 41 11.78 18.57 -5.50
CA GLN A 41 12.44 17.26 -5.40
C GLN A 41 11.86 16.45 -4.24
N TYR A 42 11.66 17.06 -3.06
CA TYR A 42 10.99 16.40 -1.95
C TYR A 42 9.55 16.03 -2.26
N LEU A 43 8.78 16.91 -2.90
CA LEU A 43 7.39 16.63 -3.28
C LEU A 43 7.28 15.56 -4.36
N SER A 44 8.19 15.52 -5.33
CA SER A 44 8.28 14.46 -6.33
C SER A 44 8.65 13.14 -5.69
N ALA A 45 9.64 13.11 -4.80
CA ALA A 45 9.98 11.91 -4.03
C ALA A 45 8.80 11.44 -3.15
N LEU A 46 8.05 12.36 -2.55
CA LEU A 46 6.81 12.05 -1.82
C LEU A 46 5.69 11.53 -2.73
N ARG A 47 5.61 12.01 -3.98
CA ARG A 47 4.59 11.59 -4.95
C ARG A 47 4.90 10.23 -5.54
N GLU A 48 6.14 9.97 -5.89
CA GLU A 48 6.65 8.64 -6.28
C GLU A 48 6.47 7.65 -5.13
N TRP A 49 6.69 8.09 -3.89
CA TRP A 49 6.39 7.29 -2.70
C TRP A 49 4.89 7.00 -2.53
N ALA A 50 4.00 7.88 -3.02
CA ALA A 50 2.56 7.67 -2.97
C ALA A 50 2.04 6.73 -4.08
N SER A 51 2.77 6.58 -5.20
CA SER A 51 2.39 5.70 -6.31
C SER A 51 3.00 4.31 -6.16
N VAL A 52 2.52 3.55 -5.17
CA VAL A 52 2.74 2.10 -5.16
C VAL A 52 1.74 1.48 -6.14
N ASP A 53 2.25 0.70 -7.10
CA ASP A 53 1.46 -0.11 -8.02
C ASP A 53 0.95 -1.36 -7.29
N TRP A 54 -0.19 -1.22 -6.61
CA TRP A 54 -0.77 -2.28 -5.80
C TRP A 54 -1.12 -3.54 -6.59
N PRO A 55 -1.70 -3.47 -7.81
CA PRO A 55 -1.84 -4.65 -8.67
C PRO A 55 -0.53 -5.44 -8.84
N GLN A 56 0.56 -4.76 -9.20
CA GLN A 56 1.86 -5.42 -9.32
C GLN A 56 2.36 -6.01 -7.99
N VAL A 57 2.10 -5.33 -6.86
CA VAL A 57 2.45 -5.87 -5.53
C VAL A 57 1.66 -7.15 -5.24
N TYR A 58 0.37 -7.22 -5.60
CA TYR A 58 -0.40 -8.45 -5.43
C TYR A 58 0.07 -9.59 -6.33
N ASP A 59 0.43 -9.29 -7.58
CA ASP A 59 1.05 -10.28 -8.47
C ASP A 59 2.38 -10.78 -7.92
N ASP A 60 3.20 -9.90 -7.34
CA ASP A 60 4.45 -10.25 -6.66
C ASP A 60 4.18 -11.13 -5.42
N LEU A 61 3.14 -10.81 -4.63
CA LEU A 61 2.73 -11.62 -3.48
C LEU A 61 2.31 -13.01 -3.93
N ASP A 62 1.49 -13.12 -4.97
CA ASP A 62 1.05 -14.40 -5.53
C ASP A 62 2.25 -15.24 -6.02
N THR A 63 3.16 -14.60 -6.75
CA THR A 63 4.39 -15.21 -7.24
C THR A 63 5.25 -15.77 -6.09
N VAL A 64 5.42 -15.04 -4.99
CA VAL A 64 6.26 -15.46 -3.86
C VAL A 64 5.57 -16.52 -2.98
N LEU A 65 4.27 -16.36 -2.74
CA LEU A 65 3.53 -17.22 -1.82
C LEU A 65 3.09 -18.53 -2.48
N HIS A 66 2.78 -18.52 -3.78
CA HIS A 66 2.22 -19.66 -4.51
C HIS A 66 3.09 -20.18 -5.67
N GLY A 67 4.07 -19.41 -6.18
CA GLY A 67 4.85 -19.75 -7.37
C GLY A 67 5.77 -20.99 -7.29
N GLU A 68 6.00 -21.58 -6.11
CA GLU A 68 6.69 -22.87 -5.99
C GLU A 68 5.73 -24.08 -6.11
N GLN A 69 4.42 -23.87 -6.02
CA GLN A 69 3.42 -24.93 -6.03
C GLN A 69 3.04 -25.40 -7.45
N GLU A 70 3.41 -24.64 -8.49
CA GLU A 70 3.21 -25.00 -9.90
C GLU A 70 4.28 -25.95 -10.48
N MET A 71 5.02 -26.69 -9.64
CA MET A 71 5.75 -27.89 -10.10
C MET A 71 4.95 -29.19 -9.93
N SER A 72 3.68 -29.11 -9.53
CA SER A 72 2.75 -30.23 -9.65
C SER A 72 2.05 -30.17 -11.01
N HIS A 73 2.55 -30.97 -11.94
CA HIS A 73 1.95 -31.20 -13.25
C HIS A 73 0.42 -31.44 -13.15
N HIS A 74 -0.33 -30.80 -14.07
CA HIS A 74 -1.71 -31.12 -14.49
C HIS A 74 -2.89 -30.46 -13.73
N ALA A 75 -3.30 -29.25 -14.16
CA ALA A 75 -4.67 -28.96 -14.61
C ALA A 75 -4.82 -27.49 -15.09
N ALA A 76 -5.12 -27.35 -16.39
CA ALA A 76 -5.90 -26.28 -17.02
C ALA A 76 -5.64 -24.79 -16.65
N GLY A 77 -4.99 -24.09 -17.60
CA GLY A 77 -5.45 -22.78 -18.07
C GLY A 77 -4.85 -21.53 -17.40
N HIS A 78 -4.04 -20.80 -18.18
CA HIS A 78 -3.77 -19.37 -18.04
C HIS A 78 -3.29 -18.86 -16.66
N SER A 79 -2.03 -19.14 -16.32
CA SER A 79 -1.19 -18.18 -15.59
C SER A 79 0.24 -18.29 -16.12
N GLY A 80 0.69 -17.26 -16.83
CA GLY A 80 1.99 -17.20 -17.50
C GLY A 80 3.10 -16.70 -16.57
N GLY A 81 3.30 -17.34 -15.42
CA GLY A 81 4.43 -17.04 -14.55
C GLY A 81 5.69 -17.75 -15.07
N ALA A 82 6.59 -17.03 -15.74
CA ALA A 82 7.91 -17.58 -16.05
C ALA A 82 8.67 -17.88 -14.74
N PRO A 83 9.49 -18.96 -14.68
CA PRO A 83 10.33 -19.21 -13.51
C PRO A 83 11.24 -17.99 -13.24
N LEU A 84 11.18 -17.44 -12.03
CA LEU A 84 12.01 -16.31 -11.60
C LEU A 84 13.47 -16.55 -12.04
N ARG A 85 14.05 -15.63 -12.82
CA ARG A 85 15.50 -15.56 -13.02
C ARG A 85 16.11 -15.18 -11.67
N VAL A 86 16.52 -16.25 -10.98
CA VAL A 86 16.71 -16.45 -9.53
C VAL A 86 17.30 -15.28 -8.70
N ARG A 87 18.00 -14.31 -9.29
CA ARG A 87 18.63 -13.22 -8.53
C ARG A 87 18.13 -11.83 -8.90
N ASP A 88 18.13 -11.49 -10.17
CA ASP A 88 17.79 -10.11 -10.58
C ASP A 88 16.29 -9.86 -10.38
N ASP A 89 15.45 -10.85 -10.71
CA ASP A 89 14.01 -10.80 -10.43
C ASP A 89 13.72 -10.79 -8.93
N ALA A 90 14.52 -11.48 -8.12
CA ALA A 90 14.36 -11.56 -6.67
C ALA A 90 14.64 -10.24 -5.95
N GLU A 91 15.67 -9.50 -6.37
CA GLU A 91 15.98 -8.19 -5.79
C GLU A 91 14.94 -7.14 -6.18
N GLU A 92 14.48 -7.13 -7.43
CA GLU A 92 13.40 -6.25 -7.86
C GLU A 92 12.10 -6.49 -7.07
N LEU A 93 11.74 -7.76 -6.89
CA LEU A 93 10.60 -8.18 -6.06
C LEU A 93 10.74 -7.71 -4.61
N ALA A 94 11.93 -7.90 -4.02
CA ALA A 94 12.20 -7.46 -2.66
C ALA A 94 12.13 -5.93 -2.53
N GLN A 95 12.64 -5.19 -3.52
CA GLN A 95 12.56 -3.73 -3.53
C GLN A 95 11.10 -3.25 -3.58
N ARG A 96 10.26 -3.84 -4.44
CA ARG A 96 8.83 -3.50 -4.51
C ARG A 96 8.11 -3.81 -3.19
N LEU A 97 8.30 -5.00 -2.62
CA LEU A 97 7.71 -5.39 -1.34
C LEU A 97 8.18 -4.50 -0.17
N ARG A 98 9.48 -4.17 -0.10
CA ARG A 98 10.02 -3.22 0.90
C ARG A 98 9.41 -1.83 0.75
N GLY A 99 9.17 -1.38 -0.49
CA GLY A 99 8.49 -0.13 -0.80
C GLY A 99 7.04 -0.12 -0.29
N ALA A 100 6.28 -1.17 -0.61
CA ALA A 100 4.91 -1.35 -0.13
C ALA A 100 4.84 -1.36 1.41
N LEU A 101 5.72 -2.12 2.08
CA LEU A 101 5.79 -2.15 3.55
C LEU A 101 6.08 -0.79 4.16
N LYS A 102 7.02 -0.02 3.59
CA LYS A 102 7.34 1.32 4.07
C LYS A 102 6.10 2.22 4.03
N LEU A 103 5.31 2.15 2.96
CA LEU A 103 4.08 2.92 2.80
C LEU A 103 3.01 2.47 3.81
N LEU A 104 2.79 1.15 3.97
CA LEU A 104 1.83 0.59 4.93
C LEU A 104 2.18 0.99 6.36
N THR A 105 3.43 0.82 6.78
CA THR A 105 3.91 1.22 8.10
C THR A 105 3.71 2.71 8.32
N SER A 106 3.97 3.55 7.31
CA SER A 106 3.80 4.99 7.43
C SER A 106 2.33 5.41 7.55
N ARG A 107 1.41 4.74 6.84
CA ARG A 107 -0.04 4.93 7.03
C ARG A 107 -0.47 4.50 8.43
N ALA A 108 -0.01 3.33 8.89
CA ALA A 108 -0.29 2.83 10.22
C ALA A 108 0.17 3.80 11.32
N VAL A 109 1.37 4.38 11.18
CA VAL A 109 1.91 5.38 12.12
C VAL A 109 1.08 6.68 12.07
N ARG A 110 0.77 7.18 10.87
CA ARG A 110 -0.02 8.40 10.68
C ARG A 110 -1.40 8.32 11.37
N ASP A 111 -2.03 7.14 11.32
CA ASP A 111 -3.36 6.91 11.87
C ASP A 111 -3.33 6.37 13.32
N SER A 112 -2.14 6.37 13.95
CA SER A 112 -1.88 5.83 15.30
C SER A 112 -2.35 4.39 15.48
N ALA A 113 -2.30 3.58 14.42
CA ALA A 113 -2.77 2.20 14.42
C ALA A 113 -1.96 1.33 15.40
N ALA A 114 -0.65 1.53 15.46
CA ALA A 114 0.25 0.78 16.35
C ALA A 114 -0.04 1.03 17.84
N GLU A 115 -0.61 2.17 18.19
CA GLU A 115 -1.00 2.49 19.58
C GLU A 115 -2.32 1.83 19.96
N LYS A 116 -3.20 1.63 18.98
CA LYS A 116 -4.56 1.10 19.17
C LYS A 116 -4.62 -0.42 19.04
N TYR A 117 -3.76 -1.00 18.19
CA TYR A 117 -3.82 -2.39 17.76
C TYR A 117 -2.45 -3.06 17.91
N ALA A 118 -2.33 -3.97 18.89
CA ALA A 118 -1.06 -4.59 19.27
C ALA A 118 -0.51 -5.54 18.19
N ASP A 119 -1.39 -6.16 17.40
CA ASP A 119 -1.05 -6.99 16.25
C ASP A 119 -0.41 -6.15 15.13
N ILE A 120 -0.99 -4.98 14.80
CA ILE A 120 -0.41 -4.03 13.84
C ILE A 120 0.96 -3.53 14.33
N ALA A 121 1.10 -3.24 15.63
CA ALA A 121 2.38 -2.85 16.20
C ALA A 121 3.45 -3.95 16.06
N SER A 122 3.06 -5.21 16.21
CA SER A 122 3.94 -6.37 16.04
C SER A 122 4.35 -6.55 14.58
N LEU A 123 3.42 -6.40 13.64
CA LEU A 123 3.69 -6.45 12.20
C LEU A 123 4.62 -5.32 11.75
N ILE A 124 4.48 -4.10 12.29
CA ILE A 124 5.38 -2.99 11.99
C ILE A 124 6.81 -3.30 12.43
N LYS A 125 7.00 -3.85 13.64
CA LYS A 125 8.34 -4.25 14.12
C LYS A 125 8.97 -5.30 13.21
N LEU A 126 8.19 -6.31 12.81
CA LEU A 126 8.65 -7.33 11.87
C LEU A 126 9.00 -6.73 10.50
N ALA A 127 8.17 -5.81 9.99
CA ALA A 127 8.43 -5.11 8.74
C ALA A 127 9.73 -4.30 8.79
N ASP A 128 10.00 -3.62 9.90
CA ASP A 128 11.23 -2.85 10.08
C ASP A 128 12.47 -3.74 10.12
N THR A 129 12.40 -4.89 10.80
CA THR A 129 13.48 -5.90 10.77
C THR A 129 13.74 -6.40 9.35
N LEU A 130 12.69 -6.84 8.63
CA LEU A 130 12.83 -7.41 7.29
C LEU A 130 13.30 -6.38 6.25
N ARG A 131 12.95 -5.10 6.42
CA ARG A 131 13.38 -4.01 5.53
C ARG A 131 14.86 -3.66 5.71
N ALA A 132 15.42 -3.83 6.90
CA ALA A 132 16.82 -3.54 7.19
C ALA A 132 17.77 -4.64 6.70
N GLU A 133 17.26 -5.83 6.41
CA GLU A 133 18.07 -6.97 5.99
C GLU A 133 18.25 -7.02 4.47
N GLU A 134 19.51 -7.11 4.02
CA GLU A 134 19.86 -7.38 2.62
C GLU A 134 19.40 -8.78 2.20
N LEU A 135 19.11 -9.00 0.92
CA LEU A 135 18.83 -10.37 0.46
C LEU A 135 20.10 -11.22 0.60
N PRO A 136 20.03 -12.40 1.24
CA PRO A 136 21.17 -13.31 1.26
C PRO A 136 21.35 -13.92 -0.14
N GLY A 137 22.45 -14.63 -0.36
CA GLY A 137 22.71 -15.29 -1.65
C GLY A 137 21.56 -16.22 -2.11
N PRO A 138 21.61 -16.72 -3.36
CA PRO A 138 20.46 -17.29 -4.08
C PRO A 138 19.64 -18.39 -3.37
N ARG A 139 20.25 -19.11 -2.41
CA ARG A 139 19.57 -20.16 -1.64
C ARG A 139 18.78 -19.65 -0.44
N GLY A 140 19.04 -18.44 0.03
CA GLY A 140 18.32 -17.81 1.16
C GLY A 140 17.37 -16.70 0.75
N SER A 141 17.47 -16.20 -0.49
CA SER A 141 16.69 -15.06 -0.99
C SER A 141 15.19 -15.34 -0.98
N MET A 142 14.77 -16.57 -1.33
CA MET A 142 13.36 -16.98 -1.33
C MET A 142 12.72 -16.99 0.06
N GLY A 143 13.43 -17.44 1.09
CA GLY A 143 12.92 -17.42 2.46
C GLY A 143 12.67 -15.99 2.94
N ARG A 144 13.59 -15.07 2.62
CA ARG A 144 13.46 -13.65 2.97
C ARG A 144 12.37 -12.96 2.17
N LEU A 145 12.23 -13.27 0.87
CA LEU A 145 11.13 -12.81 0.04
C LEU A 145 9.78 -13.27 0.59
N ARG A 146 9.65 -14.54 0.99
CA ARG A 146 8.44 -15.07 1.59
C ARG A 146 8.10 -14.36 2.90
N GLY A 147 9.10 -14.06 3.74
CA GLY A 147 8.91 -13.24 4.93
C GLY A 147 8.40 -11.83 4.61
N LEU A 148 9.01 -11.15 3.63
CA LEU A 148 8.55 -9.84 3.16
C LEU A 148 7.11 -9.90 2.64
N ALA A 149 6.79 -10.89 1.82
CA ALA A 149 5.46 -11.07 1.24
C ALA A 149 4.40 -11.31 2.32
N GLN A 150 4.65 -12.23 3.26
CA GLN A 150 3.72 -12.54 4.36
C GLN A 150 3.43 -11.32 5.23
N VAL A 151 4.45 -10.56 5.62
CA VAL A 151 4.25 -9.35 6.43
C VAL A 151 3.53 -8.26 5.64
N THR A 152 3.81 -8.14 4.33
CA THR A 152 3.12 -7.17 3.45
C THR A 152 1.63 -7.50 3.37
N LEU A 153 1.29 -8.76 3.11
CA LEU A 153 -0.10 -9.21 3.03
C LEU A 153 -0.82 -9.01 4.38
N ALA A 154 -0.25 -9.53 5.47
CA ALA A 154 -0.85 -9.44 6.79
C ALA A 154 -1.07 -7.98 7.24
N LEU A 155 -0.10 -7.09 6.99
CA LEU A 155 -0.24 -5.68 7.33
C LEU A 155 -1.30 -4.98 6.46
N THR A 156 -1.40 -5.36 5.19
CA THR A 156 -2.44 -4.84 4.29
C THR A 156 -3.84 -5.25 4.75
N GLU A 157 -4.04 -6.53 5.07
CA GLU A 157 -5.30 -7.07 5.59
C GLU A 157 -5.70 -6.40 6.90
N ARG A 158 -4.79 -6.33 7.89
CA ARG A 158 -5.08 -5.71 9.18
C ARG A 158 -5.42 -4.24 9.05
N LEU A 159 -4.70 -3.49 8.21
CA LEU A 159 -5.02 -2.09 7.97
C LEU A 159 -6.36 -1.91 7.24
N ALA A 160 -6.78 -2.88 6.42
CA ALA A 160 -8.07 -2.86 5.76
C ALA A 160 -9.21 -3.14 6.75
N GLU A 161 -9.04 -4.15 7.62
CA GLU A 161 -10.00 -4.50 8.67
C GLU A 161 -10.29 -3.32 9.61
N VAL A 162 -9.26 -2.55 9.98
CA VAL A 162 -9.43 -1.36 10.84
C VAL A 162 -9.79 -0.09 10.05
N GLY A 163 -10.01 -0.20 8.74
CA GLY A 163 -10.49 0.86 7.87
C GLY A 163 -9.47 1.96 7.52
N ILE A 164 -8.17 1.71 7.75
CA ILE A 164 -7.08 2.66 7.44
C ILE A 164 -6.72 2.62 5.95
N VAL A 165 -6.84 1.45 5.32
CA VAL A 165 -6.74 1.31 3.87
C VAL A 165 -8.07 0.80 3.32
N LYS A 166 -8.50 1.34 2.17
CA LYS A 166 -9.71 0.90 1.45
C LYS A 166 -9.37 0.71 -0.02
N GLY A 167 -9.97 -0.29 -0.66
CA GLY A 167 -9.80 -0.55 -2.09
C GLY A 167 -8.42 -1.05 -2.50
N LEU A 168 -7.64 -1.64 -1.57
CA LEU A 168 -6.40 -2.35 -1.92
C LEU A 168 -6.69 -3.81 -2.28
N VAL A 169 -7.59 -4.48 -1.54
CA VAL A 169 -7.87 -5.93 -1.68
C VAL A 169 -9.02 -6.23 -2.65
N GLU A 170 -9.73 -5.21 -3.15
CA GLU A 170 -10.85 -5.38 -4.08
C GLU A 170 -10.40 -5.04 -5.50
N CYS A 171 -10.06 -6.07 -6.29
CA CYS A 171 -10.03 -6.07 -7.75
C CYS A 171 -10.73 -7.33 -8.24
#